data_AF-B2JL31-F1
#
_entry.id   AF-B2JL31-F1
#
_cell.length_a   1.000
_cell.length_b   1.000
_cell.length_c   1.000
_cell.angle_alpha   90.00
_cell.angle_beta   90.00
_cell.angle_gamma   90.00
#
_symmetry.space_group_name_H-M   'P 1'
#
loop_
_entity.id
_entity.type
_entity.pdbx_description
1 polymer ?
#
loop_
_entity_poly.entity_id
_entity_poly.type
_entity_poly.pdbx_seq_one_letter_code
_entity_poly.pdbx_strand_id
1 'polypeptide(L)'
;MLAIFADTIVALHVSYAIRATRSVPATSMRNVLRTIMESAEMMNRQQMDWLERLIGRPSRLVDFGGLSQSEVHAQAVMITEAVRRRLPEHESYVLMARFARDIDKCAGVYGVADHLLASGSPVTHREAITDLVWRRYLPREYQGGFSLRDIEGRTRVSKSSLGRAARWLDDECDEVELSALHHLEDMFVEQGVVRYTVMEPA
;
A
#
# COMPACT_ATOMS: atom_id res chain seq x y z
N MET A 1 -3.97 -16.37 -21.45
CA MET A 1 -4.42 -16.38 -20.04
C MET A 1 -4.92 -14.96 -19.75
N LEU A 2 -6.16 -14.78 -19.26
CA LEU A 2 -6.64 -13.44 -18.90
C LEU A 2 -5.98 -13.06 -17.58
N ALA A 3 -5.25 -11.94 -17.54
CA ALA A 3 -4.60 -11.51 -16.32
C ALA A 3 -5.64 -11.21 -15.22
N ILE A 4 -5.29 -11.57 -13.98
CA ILE A 4 -6.20 -11.54 -12.83
C ILE A 4 -6.47 -10.10 -12.39
N PHE A 5 -5.44 -9.25 -12.41
CA PHE A 5 -5.51 -7.85 -12.03
C PHE A 5 -5.22 -6.94 -13.23
N ALA A 6 -5.79 -5.74 -13.23
CA ALA A 6 -5.53 -4.75 -14.27
C ALA A 6 -4.09 -4.20 -14.18
N ASP A 7 -3.62 -3.92 -12.98
CA ASP A 7 -2.30 -3.34 -12.72
C ASP A 7 -1.74 -3.78 -11.37
N THR A 8 -0.46 -3.47 -11.14
CA THR A 8 0.31 -3.81 -9.94
C THR A 8 -0.26 -3.17 -8.67
N ILE A 9 -0.74 -1.92 -8.75
CA ILE A 9 -1.29 -1.19 -7.60
C ILE A 9 -2.56 -1.88 -7.10
N VAL A 10 -3.45 -2.27 -8.02
CA VAL A 10 -4.66 -3.03 -7.71
C VAL A 10 -4.32 -4.39 -7.13
N ALA A 11 -3.33 -5.09 -7.71
CA ALA A 11 -2.86 -6.38 -7.20
C ALA A 11 -2.36 -6.28 -5.74
N LEU A 12 -1.57 -5.24 -5.42
CA LEU A 12 -1.06 -5.01 -4.07
C LEU A 12 -2.15 -4.67 -3.06
N HIS A 13 -3.03 -3.71 -3.38
CA HIS A 13 -4.14 -3.33 -2.51
C HIS A 13 -5.01 -4.54 -2.16
N VAL A 14 -5.42 -5.30 -3.17
CA VAL A 14 -6.31 -6.45 -2.97
C VAL A 14 -5.61 -7.55 -2.17
N SER A 15 -4.33 -7.82 -2.47
CA SER A 15 -3.59 -8.90 -1.82
C SER A 15 -3.32 -8.63 -0.33
N TYR A 16 -2.89 -7.42 0.03
CA TYR A 16 -2.71 -7.05 1.43
C TYR A 16 -4.01 -7.00 2.20
N ALA A 17 -5.10 -6.61 1.53
CA ALA A 17 -6.40 -6.53 2.15
C ALA A 17 -7.00 -7.93 2.41
N ILE A 18 -6.89 -8.87 1.47
CA ILE A 18 -7.25 -10.28 1.66
C ILE A 18 -6.43 -10.88 2.81
N ARG A 19 -5.13 -10.61 2.86
CA ARG A 19 -4.23 -11.10 3.90
C ARG A 19 -4.60 -10.58 5.30
N ALA A 20 -5.07 -9.34 5.40
CA ALA A 20 -5.52 -8.76 6.67
C ALA A 20 -6.82 -9.39 7.18
N THR A 21 -7.63 -9.96 6.31
CA THR A 21 -8.86 -10.65 6.71
C THR A 21 -8.57 -12.09 7.08
N ARG A 22 -8.29 -12.32 8.37
CA ARG A 22 -8.15 -13.67 8.93
C ARG A 22 -9.40 -14.51 8.62
N SER A 23 -9.19 -15.66 7.97
CA SER A 23 -10.11 -16.80 7.78
C SER A 23 -11.59 -16.49 8.06
N VAL A 24 -12.22 -15.72 7.19
CA VAL A 24 -13.68 -15.61 7.20
C VAL A 24 -14.21 -16.85 6.48
N PRO A 25 -15.17 -17.60 7.06
CA PRO A 25 -15.79 -18.72 6.36
C PRO A 25 -16.30 -18.27 4.98
N ALA A 26 -16.30 -19.20 4.02
CA ALA A 26 -16.45 -18.94 2.58
C ALA A 26 -17.61 -18.02 2.17
N THR A 27 -18.58 -17.86 3.05
CA THR A 27 -19.77 -17.03 2.88
C THR A 27 -19.54 -15.51 2.95
N SER A 28 -18.35 -14.98 3.27
CA SER A 28 -18.24 -13.51 3.47
C SER A 28 -16.98 -12.80 2.98
N MET A 29 -16.41 -13.26 1.87
CA MET A 29 -15.46 -12.46 1.07
C MET A 29 -16.08 -11.10 0.67
N ARG A 30 -17.41 -11.04 0.46
CA ARG A 30 -18.15 -9.81 0.16
C ARG A 30 -18.13 -8.78 1.30
N ASN A 31 -18.20 -9.20 2.56
CA ASN A 31 -18.14 -8.27 3.69
C ASN A 31 -16.71 -7.81 3.94
N VAL A 32 -15.75 -8.73 3.80
CA VAL A 32 -14.31 -8.45 3.83
C VAL A 32 -13.96 -7.34 2.83
N LEU A 33 -14.34 -7.52 1.56
CA LEU A 33 -14.05 -6.55 0.51
C LEU A 33 -14.78 -5.21 0.73
N ARG A 34 -15.97 -5.20 1.33
CA ARG A 34 -16.68 -3.98 1.74
C ARG A 34 -15.93 -3.20 2.83
N THR A 35 -15.49 -3.88 3.90
CA THR A 35 -14.72 -3.27 4.99
C THR A 35 -13.37 -2.73 4.52
N ILE A 36 -12.76 -3.38 3.51
CA ILE A 36 -11.55 -2.90 2.86
C ILE A 36 -11.82 -1.58 2.10
N MET A 37 -12.94 -1.48 1.40
CA MET A 37 -13.35 -0.26 0.67
C MET A 37 -13.72 0.91 1.58
N GLU A 38 -14.43 0.65 2.67
CA GLU A 38 -14.84 1.70 3.63
C GLU A 38 -13.62 2.40 4.27
N SER A 39 -12.45 1.76 4.25
CA SER A 39 -11.19 2.31 4.76
C SER A 39 -10.27 2.96 3.70
N ALA A 40 -10.65 2.97 2.41
CA ALA A 40 -9.84 3.50 1.32
C ALA A 40 -10.35 4.87 0.85
N GLU A 41 -9.73 5.94 1.33
CA GLU A 41 -10.22 7.33 1.22
C GLU A 41 -10.05 8.01 -0.17
N MET A 42 -9.88 7.28 -1.27
CA MET A 42 -9.89 7.86 -2.62
C MET A 42 -10.68 7.00 -3.62
N MET A 43 -12.01 7.09 -3.52
CA MET A 43 -12.95 6.52 -4.50
C MET A 43 -12.94 7.31 -5.80
N ASN A 44 -12.02 6.94 -6.70
CA ASN A 44 -12.12 7.29 -8.10
C ASN A 44 -13.26 6.47 -8.78
N ARG A 45 -13.74 6.90 -9.96
CA ARG A 45 -14.83 6.20 -10.69
C ARG A 45 -14.54 4.71 -10.96
N GLN A 46 -13.26 4.33 -10.97
CA GLN A 46 -12.77 2.96 -11.13
C GLN A 46 -13.10 2.06 -9.91
N GLN A 47 -13.09 2.59 -8.68
CA GLN A 47 -13.50 1.86 -7.49
C GLN A 47 -15.03 1.72 -7.36
N MET A 48 -15.82 2.65 -7.92
CA MET A 48 -17.28 2.50 -8.05
C MET A 48 -17.64 1.39 -9.05
N ASP A 49 -16.95 1.31 -10.19
CA ASP A 49 -17.12 0.21 -11.17
C ASP A 49 -16.76 -1.15 -10.54
N TRP A 50 -15.86 -1.16 -9.55
CA TRP A 50 -15.50 -2.33 -8.74
C TRP A 50 -16.57 -2.74 -7.72
N LEU A 51 -17.26 -1.77 -7.09
CA LEU A 51 -18.45 -1.99 -6.23
C LEU A 51 -19.55 -2.74 -7.00
N GLU A 52 -19.78 -2.33 -8.24
CA GLU A 52 -20.81 -2.93 -9.09
C GLU A 52 -20.57 -4.44 -9.32
N ARG A 53 -19.30 -4.90 -9.36
CA ARG A 53 -18.91 -6.31 -9.56
C ARG A 53 -19.05 -7.22 -8.37
N LEU A 54 -18.87 -6.69 -7.17
CA LEU A 54 -19.11 -7.44 -5.93
C LEU A 54 -20.60 -7.60 -5.60
N ILE A 55 -21.43 -6.73 -6.16
CA ILE A 55 -22.91 -6.81 -6.15
C ILE A 55 -23.42 -7.71 -7.30
N GLY A 56 -22.58 -8.03 -8.30
CA GLY A 56 -22.88 -8.98 -9.39
C GLY A 56 -22.87 -8.39 -10.81
N ARG A 57 -22.21 -7.25 -11.07
CA ARG A 57 -22.11 -6.62 -12.40
C ARG A 57 -20.65 -6.51 -12.89
N PRO A 58 -20.27 -6.92 -14.10
CA PRO A 58 -18.88 -6.94 -14.55
C PRO A 58 -18.13 -5.58 -14.41
N SER A 59 -17.02 -5.50 -13.65
CA SER A 59 -16.01 -4.41 -13.71
C SER A 59 -14.98 -4.63 -14.82
N ARG A 60 -13.95 -3.80 -14.91
CA ARG A 60 -12.86 -3.99 -15.89
C ARG A 60 -11.49 -4.24 -15.25
N LEU A 61 -11.41 -4.21 -13.91
CA LEU A 61 -10.13 -4.09 -13.18
C LEU A 61 -9.61 -5.39 -12.57
N VAL A 62 -10.47 -6.33 -12.22
CA VAL A 62 -10.07 -7.63 -11.62
C VAL A 62 -10.99 -8.73 -12.14
N ASP A 63 -10.43 -9.86 -12.55
CA ASP A 63 -11.15 -11.03 -13.05
C ASP A 63 -10.78 -12.29 -12.25
N PHE A 64 -11.63 -12.61 -11.27
CA PHE A 64 -11.56 -13.87 -10.51
C PHE A 64 -12.43 -14.98 -11.12
N GLY A 65 -12.96 -14.79 -12.33
CA GLY A 65 -13.80 -15.77 -13.00
C GLY A 65 -13.10 -17.12 -13.10
N GLY A 66 -13.72 -18.15 -12.53
CA GLY A 66 -13.19 -19.52 -12.55
C GLY A 66 -12.18 -19.86 -11.44
N LEU A 67 -11.86 -18.93 -10.54
CA LEU A 67 -11.00 -19.21 -9.38
C LEU A 67 -11.83 -19.52 -8.12
N SER A 68 -11.38 -20.53 -7.37
CA SER A 68 -11.84 -20.82 -6.02
C SER A 68 -11.28 -19.79 -5.02
N GLN A 69 -11.91 -19.68 -3.85
CA GLN A 69 -11.45 -18.79 -2.78
C GLN A 69 -10.03 -19.13 -2.30
N SER A 70 -9.67 -20.41 -2.26
CA SER A 70 -8.32 -20.85 -1.91
C SER A 70 -7.29 -20.41 -2.94
N GLU A 71 -7.64 -20.42 -4.24
CA GLU A 71 -6.75 -19.94 -5.30
C GLU A 71 -6.58 -18.42 -5.21
N VAL A 72 -7.66 -17.66 -4.98
CA VAL A 72 -7.57 -16.21 -4.77
C VAL A 72 -6.67 -15.88 -3.57
N HIS A 73 -6.81 -16.62 -2.46
CA HIS A 73 -5.95 -16.44 -1.29
C HIS A 73 -4.49 -16.83 -1.57
N ALA A 74 -4.25 -17.93 -2.29
CA ALA A 74 -2.92 -18.34 -2.70
C ALA A 74 -2.23 -17.27 -3.57
N GLN A 75 -2.97 -16.69 -4.52
CA GLN A 75 -2.49 -15.57 -5.36
C GLN A 75 -2.14 -14.34 -4.51
N ALA A 76 -3.00 -13.96 -3.56
CA ALA A 76 -2.73 -12.86 -2.64
C ALA A 76 -1.47 -13.10 -1.78
N VAL A 77 -1.27 -14.32 -1.29
CA VAL A 77 -0.06 -14.69 -0.55
C VAL A 77 1.18 -14.58 -1.43
N MET A 78 1.13 -15.09 -2.66
CA MET A 78 2.26 -15.01 -3.60
C MET A 78 2.67 -13.57 -3.89
N ILE A 79 1.70 -12.68 -4.11
CA ILE A 79 1.94 -11.24 -4.34
C ILE A 79 2.60 -10.61 -3.10
N THR A 80 2.05 -10.83 -1.90
CA THR A 80 2.63 -10.24 -0.67
C THR A 80 4.02 -10.80 -0.31
N GLU A 81 4.31 -12.06 -0.66
CA GLU A 81 5.65 -12.63 -0.49
C GLU A 81 6.63 -12.19 -1.57
N ALA A 82 6.15 -11.86 -2.78
CA ALA A 82 6.99 -11.23 -3.80
C ALA A 82 7.53 -9.90 -3.29
N VAL A 83 6.68 -9.04 -2.72
CA VAL A 83 7.10 -7.76 -2.10
C VAL A 83 8.24 -7.98 -1.10
N ARG A 84 8.12 -8.98 -0.23
CA ARG A 84 9.06 -9.22 0.87
C ARG A 84 10.39 -9.83 0.46
N ARG A 85 10.39 -10.66 -0.59
CA ARG A 85 11.54 -11.52 -0.93
C ARG A 85 12.23 -11.13 -2.22
N ARG A 86 11.59 -10.31 -3.06
CA ARG A 86 12.05 -10.02 -4.41
C ARG A 86 12.43 -8.56 -4.59
N LEU A 87 11.95 -7.66 -3.73
CA LEU A 87 12.36 -6.27 -3.72
C LEU A 87 13.54 -6.04 -2.77
N PRO A 88 14.39 -5.04 -3.05
CA PRO A 88 15.27 -4.44 -2.06
C PRO A 88 14.51 -4.07 -0.78
N GLU A 89 15.23 -4.09 0.35
CA GLU A 89 14.62 -3.94 1.67
C GLU A 89 13.85 -2.62 1.82
N HIS A 90 14.42 -1.51 1.35
CA HIS A 90 13.82 -0.17 1.41
C HIS A 90 12.54 -0.08 0.56
N GLU A 91 12.53 -0.65 -0.64
CA GLU A 91 11.35 -0.74 -1.51
C GLU A 91 10.23 -1.58 -0.85
N SER A 92 10.58 -2.73 -0.28
CA SER A 92 9.63 -3.57 0.46
C SER A 92 9.00 -2.80 1.63
N TYR A 93 9.80 -2.07 2.41
CA TYR A 93 9.30 -1.31 3.55
C TYR A 93 8.32 -0.22 3.16
N VAL A 94 8.59 0.48 2.05
CA VAL A 94 7.70 1.51 1.50
C VAL A 94 6.35 0.91 1.10
N LEU A 95 6.34 -0.20 0.36
CA LEU A 95 5.10 -0.87 -0.02
C LEU A 95 4.35 -1.46 1.18
N MET A 96 5.07 -1.98 2.18
CA MET A 96 4.48 -2.45 3.43
C MET A 96 3.87 -1.30 4.23
N ALA A 97 4.54 -0.16 4.33
CA ALA A 97 4.01 1.03 5.00
C ALA A 97 2.73 1.53 4.31
N ARG A 98 2.70 1.51 2.97
CA ARG A 98 1.55 1.95 2.17
C ARG A 98 0.36 0.97 2.22
N PHE A 99 0.58 -0.30 1.90
CA PHE A 99 -0.50 -1.26 1.63
C PHE A 99 -0.80 -2.23 2.76
N ALA A 100 0.18 -2.55 3.61
CA ALA A 100 -0.01 -3.56 4.65
C ALA A 100 -0.90 -3.05 5.79
N ARG A 101 -1.34 -3.99 6.62
CA ARG A 101 -2.05 -3.73 7.88
C ARG A 101 -1.31 -4.38 9.04
N ASP A 102 -1.64 -3.96 10.26
CA ASP A 102 -1.12 -4.52 11.51
C ASP A 102 0.42 -4.49 11.59
N ILE A 103 1.03 -5.60 12.03
CA ILE A 103 2.47 -5.72 12.29
C ILE A 103 3.33 -5.48 11.04
N ASP A 104 2.82 -5.83 9.86
CA ASP A 104 3.52 -5.63 8.59
C ASP A 104 3.60 -4.14 8.25
N LYS A 105 2.54 -3.38 8.53
CA LYS A 105 2.56 -1.91 8.36
C LYS A 105 3.54 -1.27 9.33
N CYS A 106 3.53 -1.70 10.60
CA CYS A 106 4.48 -1.21 11.59
C CYS A 106 5.93 -1.45 11.15
N ALA A 107 6.25 -2.66 10.70
CA ALA A 107 7.58 -2.99 10.19
C ALA A 107 7.97 -2.11 9.00
N GLY A 108 7.05 -1.91 8.05
CA GLY A 108 7.24 -0.98 6.93
C GLY A 108 7.55 0.44 7.40
N VAL A 109 6.75 0.99 8.31
CA VAL A 109 6.94 2.37 8.81
C VAL A 109 8.29 2.56 9.51
N TYR A 110 8.70 1.62 10.36
CA TYR A 110 10.01 1.71 11.02
C TYR A 110 11.17 1.55 10.03
N GLY A 111 11.05 0.61 9.08
CA GLY A 111 12.07 0.40 8.06
C GLY A 111 12.25 1.61 7.14
N VAL A 112 11.15 2.25 6.72
CA VAL A 112 11.20 3.51 5.96
C VAL A 112 11.85 4.61 6.78
N ALA A 113 11.47 4.76 8.06
CA ALA A 113 12.06 5.80 8.91
C ALA A 113 13.59 5.61 9.08
N ASP A 114 14.05 4.38 9.28
CA ASP A 114 15.48 4.08 9.40
C ASP A 114 16.23 4.34 8.08
N HIS A 115 15.63 3.97 6.94
CA HIS A 115 16.19 4.26 5.62
C HIS A 115 16.31 5.76 5.34
N LEU A 116 15.27 6.56 5.65
CA LEU A 116 15.28 8.01 5.45
C LEU A 116 16.32 8.72 6.34
N LEU A 117 16.50 8.24 7.58
CA LEU A 117 17.55 8.75 8.46
C LEU A 117 18.95 8.46 7.89
N ALA A 118 19.15 7.25 7.37
CA ALA A 118 20.41 6.87 6.73
C ALA A 118 20.68 7.65 5.42
N SER A 119 19.63 8.06 4.72
CA SER A 119 19.70 8.77 3.43
C SER A 119 19.85 10.29 3.56
N GLY A 120 20.00 10.82 4.77
CA GLY A 120 20.32 12.23 5.00
C GLY A 120 19.12 13.13 5.27
N SER A 121 18.08 12.59 5.92
CA SER A 121 16.90 13.36 6.34
C SER A 121 17.23 14.73 6.94
N PRO A 122 16.49 15.80 6.57
CA PRO A 122 16.63 17.14 7.16
C PRO A 122 16.41 17.19 8.69
N VAL A 123 15.78 16.17 9.25
CA VAL A 123 15.57 15.99 10.70
C VAL A 123 16.13 14.64 11.11
N THR A 124 17.02 14.64 12.10
CA THR A 124 17.67 13.43 12.63
C THR A 124 16.93 12.79 13.80
N HIS A 125 15.85 13.42 14.28
CA HIS A 125 15.06 12.91 15.39
C HIS A 125 14.22 11.71 14.93
N ARG A 126 14.63 10.49 15.28
CA ARG A 126 14.04 9.24 14.79
C ARG A 126 12.52 9.19 14.96
N GLU A 127 12.02 9.48 16.14
CA GLU A 127 10.57 9.46 16.42
C GLU A 127 9.79 10.48 15.57
N ALA A 128 10.39 11.63 15.25
CA ALA A 128 9.74 12.64 14.43
C ALA A 128 9.61 12.15 12.97
N ILE A 129 10.64 11.46 12.46
CA ILE A 129 10.58 10.83 11.14
C ILE A 129 9.56 9.69 11.15
N THR A 130 9.57 8.81 12.15
CA THR A 130 8.57 7.74 12.29
C THR A 130 7.14 8.29 12.28
N ASP A 131 6.88 9.37 13.02
CA ASP A 131 5.57 10.02 13.05
C ASP A 131 5.19 10.65 11.70
N LEU A 132 6.15 11.21 10.97
CA LEU A 132 5.91 11.73 9.62
C LEU A 132 5.62 10.61 8.61
N VAL A 133 6.29 9.46 8.72
CA VAL A 133 5.98 8.27 7.90
C VAL A 133 4.58 7.74 8.22
N TRP A 134 4.20 7.63 9.50
CA TRP A 134 2.83 7.28 9.90
C TRP A 134 1.82 8.27 9.32
N ARG A 135 2.08 9.56 9.46
CA ARG A 135 1.22 10.62 8.90
C ARG A 135 1.02 10.44 7.39
N ARG A 136 2.07 10.13 6.63
CA ARG A 136 1.99 9.94 5.17
C ARG A 136 1.10 8.76 4.79
N TYR A 137 1.26 7.63 5.47
CA TYR A 137 0.60 6.37 5.07
C TYR A 137 -0.67 6.00 5.85
N LEU A 138 -1.09 6.81 6.82
CA LEU A 138 -2.38 6.66 7.48
C LEU A 138 -3.48 7.39 6.70
N PRO A 139 -4.67 6.78 6.55
CA PRO A 139 -5.87 7.49 6.10
C PRO A 139 -6.14 8.71 6.99
N ARG A 140 -6.71 9.78 6.44
CA ARG A 140 -6.82 11.08 7.11
C ARG A 140 -7.58 11.00 8.43
N GLU A 141 -8.61 10.15 8.48
CA GLU A 141 -9.39 9.86 9.69
C GLU A 141 -8.57 9.27 10.86
N TYR A 142 -7.46 8.56 10.57
CA TYR A 142 -6.54 8.00 11.57
C TYR A 142 -5.29 8.85 11.80
N GLN A 143 -5.16 10.00 11.13
CA GLN A 143 -4.03 10.93 11.35
C GLN A 143 -4.16 11.73 12.65
N GLY A 144 -5.22 11.53 13.43
CA GLY A 144 -5.36 12.12 14.76
C GLY A 144 -4.15 11.80 15.63
N GLY A 145 -3.47 12.84 16.14
CA GLY A 145 -2.22 12.68 16.89
C GLY A 145 -0.94 12.72 16.04
N PHE A 146 -1.03 12.77 14.71
CA PHE A 146 0.11 12.90 13.78
C PHE A 146 0.12 14.25 13.03
N SER A 147 -0.62 15.25 13.52
CA SER A 147 -0.49 16.61 13.00
C SER A 147 0.91 17.16 13.30
N LEU A 148 1.40 18.15 12.53
CA LEU A 148 2.74 18.71 12.79
C LEU A 148 2.82 19.35 14.17
N ARG A 149 1.68 19.81 14.69
CA ARG A 149 1.54 20.35 16.04
C ARG A 149 1.69 19.26 17.10
N ASP A 150 1.07 18.10 16.90
CA ASP A 150 1.15 16.99 17.85
C ASP A 150 2.56 16.41 17.89
N ILE A 151 3.18 16.25 16.72
CA ILE A 151 4.57 15.77 16.58
C ILE A 151 5.55 16.76 17.24
N GLU A 152 5.40 18.07 17.01
CA GLU A 152 6.20 19.10 17.69
C GLU A 152 6.03 19.03 19.22
N GLY A 153 4.81 18.79 19.69
CA GLY A 153 4.51 18.66 21.12
C GLY A 153 5.28 17.50 21.78
N ARG A 154 5.37 16.35 21.11
CA ARG A 154 6.08 15.16 21.61
C ARG A 154 7.60 15.25 21.42
N THR A 155 8.04 15.60 20.23
CA THR A 155 9.45 15.49 19.80
C THR A 155 10.26 16.78 19.99
N ARG A 156 9.58 17.91 20.25
CA ARG A 156 10.17 19.25 20.34
C ARG A 156 10.86 19.75 19.06
N VAL A 157 10.74 19.03 17.94
CA VAL A 157 11.18 19.50 16.64
C VAL A 157 10.21 20.57 16.13
N SER A 158 10.73 21.74 15.77
CA SER A 158 9.90 22.87 15.31
C SER A 158 9.03 22.49 14.10
N LYS A 159 7.80 23.02 14.04
CA LYS A 159 6.89 22.85 12.89
C LYS A 159 7.52 23.15 11.53
N SER A 160 8.39 24.16 11.43
CA SER A 160 9.05 24.52 10.17
C SER A 160 10.02 23.44 9.69
N SER A 161 10.82 22.87 10.60
CA SER A 161 11.68 21.73 10.31
C SER A 161 10.89 20.46 10.00
N LEU A 162 9.82 20.18 10.73
CA LEU A 162 8.92 19.07 10.42
C LEU A 162 8.26 19.22 9.04
N GLY A 163 7.82 20.43 8.67
CA GLY A 163 7.21 20.69 7.36
C GLY A 163 8.20 20.64 6.19
N ARG A 164 9.48 20.90 6.43
CA ARG A 164 10.54 20.65 5.43
C ARG A 164 10.82 19.16 5.30
N ALA A 165 10.98 18.45 6.43
CA ALA A 165 11.21 17.02 6.44
C ALA A 165 10.03 16.24 5.82
N ALA A 166 8.78 16.66 6.05
CA ALA A 166 7.61 16.02 5.47
C ALA A 166 7.61 16.10 3.93
N ARG A 167 7.88 17.28 3.36
CA ARG A 167 7.95 17.44 1.90
C ARG A 167 9.09 16.63 1.28
N TRP A 168 10.28 16.71 1.88
CA TRP A 168 11.42 15.91 1.44
C TRP A 168 11.11 14.41 1.52
N LEU A 169 10.53 13.96 2.63
CA LEU A 169 10.10 12.56 2.81
C LEU A 169 9.08 12.13 1.76
N ASP A 170 8.14 13.02 1.41
CA ASP A 170 7.14 12.74 0.39
C ASP A 170 7.79 12.47 -0.97
N ASP A 171 8.73 13.33 -1.37
CA ASP A 171 9.49 13.18 -2.62
C ASP A 171 10.31 11.87 -2.65
N GLU A 172 11.07 11.59 -1.59
CA GLU A 172 11.88 10.35 -1.48
C GLU A 172 11.01 9.09 -1.50
N CYS A 173 9.86 9.12 -0.80
CA CYS A 173 8.95 7.99 -0.80
C CYS A 173 8.29 7.80 -2.17
N ASP A 174 7.87 8.87 -2.86
CA ASP A 174 7.26 8.77 -4.19
C ASP A 174 8.24 8.11 -5.19
N GLU A 175 9.52 8.46 -5.15
CA GLU A 175 10.55 7.86 -6.01
C GLU A 175 10.76 6.36 -5.72
N VAL A 176 10.89 5.99 -4.44
CA VAL A 176 11.07 4.59 -4.04
C VAL A 176 9.81 3.76 -4.33
N GLU A 177 8.62 4.33 -4.12
CA GLU A 177 7.34 3.68 -4.46
C GLU A 177 7.27 3.38 -5.96
N LEU A 178 7.62 4.35 -6.80
CA LEU A 178 7.60 4.18 -8.24
C LEU A 178 8.59 3.10 -8.71
N SER A 179 9.81 3.11 -8.17
CA SER A 179 10.83 2.07 -8.44
C SER A 179 10.31 0.67 -8.07
N ALA A 180 9.76 0.55 -6.86
CA ALA A 180 9.22 -0.71 -6.35
C ALA A 180 8.05 -1.23 -7.21
N LEU A 181 7.18 -0.33 -7.69
CA LEU A 181 6.06 -0.68 -8.57
C LEU A 181 6.54 -1.18 -9.93
N HIS A 182 7.56 -0.55 -10.52
CA HIS A 182 8.15 -1.01 -11.79
C HIS A 182 8.78 -2.41 -11.64
N HIS A 183 9.58 -2.64 -10.58
CA HIS A 183 10.17 -3.96 -10.34
C HIS A 183 9.11 -5.07 -10.19
N LEU A 184 7.99 -4.78 -9.52
CA LEU A 184 6.90 -5.74 -9.39
C LEU A 184 6.10 -5.91 -10.68
N GLU A 185 5.90 -4.86 -11.46
CA GLU A 185 5.16 -4.93 -12.72
C GLU A 185 5.85 -5.88 -13.70
N ASP A 186 7.16 -5.75 -13.89
CA ASP A 186 7.94 -6.65 -14.76
C ASP A 186 7.73 -8.12 -14.36
N MET A 187 7.80 -8.41 -13.06
CA MET A 187 7.58 -9.75 -12.51
C MET A 187 6.14 -10.24 -12.68
N PHE A 188 5.14 -9.39 -12.41
CA PHE A 188 3.74 -9.78 -12.45
C PHE A 188 3.22 -9.93 -13.88
N VAL A 189 3.76 -9.17 -14.84
CA VAL A 189 3.48 -9.35 -16.26
C VAL A 189 4.04 -10.70 -16.74
N GLU A 190 5.29 -11.03 -16.39
CA GLU A 190 5.89 -12.33 -16.73
C GLU A 190 5.07 -13.52 -16.19
N GLN A 191 4.54 -13.38 -14.97
CA GLN A 191 3.71 -14.40 -14.31
C GLN A 191 2.24 -14.41 -14.76
N GLY A 192 1.82 -13.46 -15.62
CA GLY A 192 0.43 -13.32 -16.08
C GLY A 192 -0.55 -12.87 -15.00
N VAL A 193 -0.06 -12.28 -13.91
CA VAL A 193 -0.85 -11.79 -12.77
C VAL A 193 -1.51 -10.46 -13.10
N VAL A 194 -0.78 -9.55 -13.77
CA VAL A 194 -1.27 -8.24 -14.22
C VAL A 194 -1.25 -8.13 -15.75
N ARG A 195 -2.06 -7.24 -16.32
CA ARG A 195 -1.93 -6.87 -17.75
C ARG A 195 -0.79 -5.89 -17.90
N TYR A 196 -0.02 -6.02 -18.97
CA TYR A 196 0.97 -5.00 -19.33
C TYR A 196 0.25 -3.66 -19.50
N THR A 197 0.56 -2.70 -18.63
CA THR A 197 0.02 -1.35 -18.70
C THR A 197 1.18 -0.44 -19.03
N VAL A 198 1.10 0.30 -20.14
CA VAL A 198 2.11 1.33 -20.41
C VAL A 198 1.92 2.39 -19.34
N MET A 199 2.83 2.43 -18.36
CA MET A 199 2.95 3.54 -17.40
C MET A 199 3.35 4.80 -18.20
N GLU A 200 2.38 5.55 -18.71
CA GLU A 200 2.67 6.87 -19.28
C GLU A 200 3.06 7.81 -18.13
N PRO A 201 4.20 8.52 -18.23
CA PRO A 201 4.58 9.52 -17.24
C PRO A 201 3.57 10.68 -17.28
N ALA A 202 3.05 11.03 -16.11
CA ALA A 202 2.20 12.21 -15.91
C ALA A 202 3.00 13.51 -16.00
#